data_AF-A0A3A4Q1P4-F1
#
_entry.id   AF-A0A3A4Q1P4-F1
#
_cell.length_a   1.000
_cell.length_b   1.000
_cell.length_c   1.000
_cell.angle_alpha   90.00
_cell.angle_beta   90.00
_cell.angle_gamma   90.00
#
_symmetry.space_group_name_H-M   'P 1'
#
loop_
_entity.id
_entity.type
_entity.pdbx_description
1 polymer ?
#
loop_
_entity_poly.entity_id
_entity_poly.type
_entity_poly.pdbx_seq_one_letter_code
_entity_poly.pdbx_strand_id
1 'polypeptide(L)'
;MVEIILRASDIKIEEIIKRDPKSGFPLFGSHRLMLSGIASLKRFGDDLNLALGHDKMRAILTRLGYENGLTAAMAIGEMYEFDSPLEWLKSARSLLIMAGIVNLEFTTLNLDYDSKRLEFSVLGHESFEAANYSANNPDKNPNTICNLLVGLLSGFASAVLGQEVLVRETQCMVQGNDICVFEGKSVSFDEADLKAWQKQLTLEPLDEEITRLKAELERSREDLIRRDTEIKRLRKKVLSPEITHGLIYRSKSMSNILNLASKVAATDVSVLIQGESGTGKELIARFIHKHSSRKKDPFLAVNCAAMPETLLESELFGHVRGAFTGAANDKKGLLIAAGRGTFFLDEVGEMPMDIQAKLLRVLQEKEVRPLGGTAMEPVHARIIAATNRDLKTLIKSGRFREDLYYRLSVFPLTIEPLRRRREDILILARHFLSSIRPDHHGFDPRTVRYLEKYSWPGNVRELQNCIEYSSVMAGNNSILSDHLPPAVISEGPSLFSSLTGDVPSLAEIEAHYIQWVLNQVQGNKKEAARILNIGSATLWRHLKKHPD
;
A
#
# COMPACT_ATOMS: atom_id res chain seq x y z
N MET A 1 -83.00 -34.75 0.86
CA MET A 1 -81.57 -35.12 0.88
C MET A 1 -81.00 -34.42 2.09
N VAL A 2 -80.50 -35.17 3.06
CA VAL A 2 -79.82 -34.61 4.24
C VAL A 2 -78.47 -34.12 3.72
N GLU A 3 -78.20 -32.82 3.82
CA GLU A 3 -76.85 -32.27 3.61
C GLU A 3 -75.95 -32.94 4.65
N ILE A 4 -75.08 -33.85 4.20
CA ILE A 4 -74.10 -34.49 5.08
C ILE A 4 -72.97 -33.49 5.23
N ILE A 5 -73.03 -32.69 6.29
CA ILE A 5 -71.97 -31.77 6.67
C ILE A 5 -70.84 -32.61 7.32
N LEU A 6 -69.59 -32.39 6.86
CA LEU A 6 -68.46 -33.30 7.06
C LEU A 6 -67.40 -32.72 8.04
N ARG A 7 -66.94 -33.55 8.98
CA ARG A 7 -65.79 -33.24 9.87
C ARG A 7 -64.49 -33.74 9.27
N ALA A 8 -63.37 -33.13 9.65
CA ALA A 8 -62.05 -33.55 9.15
C ALA A 8 -61.72 -35.03 9.45
N SER A 9 -62.23 -35.56 10.57
CA SER A 9 -62.02 -36.95 11.01
C SER A 9 -62.70 -37.99 10.12
N ASP A 10 -63.65 -37.57 9.30
CA ASP A 10 -64.49 -38.49 8.53
C ASP A 10 -63.89 -38.75 7.12
N ILE A 11 -62.82 -38.04 6.75
CA ILE A 11 -62.10 -38.24 5.48
C ILE A 11 -61.37 -39.58 5.50
N LYS A 12 -61.68 -40.41 4.51
CA LYS A 12 -60.94 -41.65 4.23
C LYS A 12 -60.03 -41.46 3.02
N ILE A 13 -58.76 -41.77 3.21
CA ILE A 13 -57.70 -41.60 2.22
C ILE A 13 -57.99 -42.42 0.94
N GLU A 14 -58.63 -43.58 1.10
CA GLU A 14 -58.96 -44.50 0.02
C GLU A 14 -60.06 -43.95 -0.90
N GLU A 15 -60.87 -42.99 -0.44
CA GLU A 15 -62.03 -42.46 -1.17
C GLU A 15 -61.69 -41.23 -2.03
N ILE A 16 -60.56 -40.55 -1.71
CA ILE A 16 -60.17 -39.28 -2.34
C ILE A 16 -59.26 -39.43 -3.56
N ILE A 17 -58.58 -40.58 -3.70
CA ILE A 17 -57.73 -40.86 -4.87
C ILE A 17 -58.54 -41.64 -5.91
N LYS A 18 -58.74 -41.04 -7.08
CA LYS A 18 -59.43 -41.66 -8.22
C LYS A 18 -58.42 -42.07 -9.31
N ARG A 19 -58.86 -42.84 -10.30
CA ARG A 19 -58.07 -43.14 -11.51
C ARG A 19 -58.70 -42.45 -12.72
N ASP A 20 -57.88 -41.77 -13.52
CA ASP A 20 -58.34 -41.24 -14.81
C ASP A 20 -58.78 -42.40 -15.72
N PRO A 21 -60.03 -42.46 -16.17
CA PRO A 21 -60.51 -43.56 -17.02
C PRO A 21 -59.79 -43.65 -18.37
N LYS A 22 -59.16 -42.56 -18.85
CA LYS A 22 -58.43 -42.57 -20.13
C LYS A 22 -56.96 -42.96 -19.99
N SER A 23 -56.23 -42.33 -19.08
CA SER A 23 -54.78 -42.57 -18.94
C SER A 23 -54.41 -43.57 -17.84
N GLY A 24 -55.33 -43.90 -16.94
CA GLY A 24 -55.07 -44.72 -15.76
C GLY A 24 -54.27 -44.02 -14.65
N PHE A 25 -53.96 -42.72 -14.78
CA PHE A 25 -53.18 -42.00 -13.76
C PHE A 25 -53.97 -41.81 -12.45
N PRO A 26 -53.29 -41.84 -11.29
CA PRO A 26 -53.91 -41.46 -10.03
C PRO A 26 -54.24 -39.96 -10.03
N LEU A 27 -55.45 -39.64 -9.60
CA LEU A 27 -55.98 -38.29 -9.52
C LEU A 27 -56.37 -37.96 -8.08
N PHE A 28 -56.02 -36.76 -7.64
CA PHE A 28 -56.61 -36.09 -6.49
C PHE A 28 -57.41 -34.90 -7.01
N GLY A 29 -58.73 -35.07 -7.08
CA GLY A 29 -59.62 -34.10 -7.72
C GLY A 29 -59.40 -34.12 -9.22
N SER A 30 -59.15 -32.94 -9.78
CA SER A 30 -58.76 -32.77 -11.18
C SER A 30 -57.23 -32.84 -11.40
N HIS A 31 -56.44 -33.00 -10.33
CA HIS A 31 -54.97 -32.97 -10.39
C HIS A 31 -54.37 -34.37 -10.45
N ARG A 32 -53.31 -34.52 -11.26
CA ARG A 32 -52.53 -35.77 -11.33
C ARG A 32 -51.59 -35.86 -10.13
N LEU A 33 -51.50 -37.06 -9.55
CA LEU A 33 -50.53 -37.36 -8.50
C LEU A 33 -49.23 -37.92 -9.10
N MET A 34 -48.11 -37.48 -8.56
CA MET A 34 -46.78 -38.03 -8.84
C MET A 34 -46.20 -38.57 -7.54
N LEU A 35 -45.74 -39.81 -7.56
CA LEU A 35 -44.99 -40.40 -6.45
C LEU A 35 -43.51 -40.09 -6.61
N SER A 36 -42.90 -39.52 -5.58
CA SER A 36 -41.46 -39.27 -5.52
C SER A 36 -40.87 -39.89 -4.26
N GLY A 37 -39.69 -40.50 -4.39
CA GLY A 37 -38.97 -41.04 -3.25
C GLY A 37 -38.48 -39.92 -2.33
N ILE A 38 -38.58 -40.15 -1.03
CA ILE A 38 -38.11 -39.22 0.01
C ILE A 38 -36.61 -38.89 -0.16
N ALA A 39 -35.78 -39.89 -0.46
CA ALA A 39 -34.35 -39.71 -0.71
C ALA A 39 -34.06 -38.80 -1.92
N SER A 40 -34.91 -38.84 -2.95
CA SER A 40 -34.78 -38.00 -4.15
C SER A 40 -35.10 -36.53 -3.84
N LEU A 41 -36.15 -36.28 -3.06
CA LEU A 41 -36.51 -34.92 -2.61
C LEU A 41 -35.43 -34.34 -1.69
N LYS A 42 -34.86 -35.16 -0.80
CA LYS A 42 -33.71 -34.75 0.01
C LYS A 42 -32.54 -34.34 -0.88
N ARG A 43 -32.15 -35.19 -1.83
CA ARG A 43 -31.01 -34.90 -2.72
C ARG A 43 -31.24 -33.61 -3.51
N PHE A 44 -32.45 -33.38 -3.99
CA PHE A 44 -32.83 -32.15 -4.65
C PHE A 44 -32.67 -30.93 -3.74
N GLY A 45 -33.14 -31.01 -2.48
CA GLY A 45 -32.93 -29.96 -1.47
C GLY A 45 -31.45 -29.69 -1.17
N ASP A 46 -30.65 -30.74 -1.03
CA ASP A 46 -29.19 -30.64 -0.80
C ASP A 46 -28.49 -29.94 -1.98
N ASP A 47 -28.83 -30.33 -3.21
CA ASP A 47 -28.25 -29.72 -4.43
C ASP A 47 -28.68 -28.26 -4.59
N LEU A 48 -29.93 -27.91 -4.23
CA LEU A 48 -30.39 -26.51 -4.17
C LEU A 48 -29.62 -25.69 -3.13
N ASN A 49 -29.43 -26.25 -1.92
CA ASN A 49 -28.68 -25.59 -0.86
C ASN A 49 -27.23 -25.35 -1.25
N LEU A 50 -26.60 -26.34 -1.90
CA LEU A 50 -25.23 -26.24 -2.40
C LEU A 50 -25.11 -25.16 -3.50
N ALA A 51 -26.09 -25.09 -4.41
CA ALA A 51 -26.03 -24.17 -5.54
C ALA A 51 -26.40 -22.72 -5.18
N LEU A 52 -27.38 -22.53 -4.29
CA LEU A 52 -28.02 -21.22 -4.06
C LEU A 52 -27.89 -20.71 -2.63
N GLY A 53 -27.41 -21.54 -1.70
CA GLY A 53 -27.40 -21.24 -0.28
C GLY A 53 -28.75 -21.45 0.40
N HIS A 54 -28.72 -21.43 1.74
CA HIS A 54 -29.85 -21.80 2.59
C HIS A 54 -31.08 -20.91 2.39
N ASP A 55 -30.90 -19.59 2.31
CA ASP A 55 -32.03 -18.65 2.27
C ASP A 55 -32.81 -18.75 0.95
N LYS A 56 -32.11 -18.87 -0.17
CA LYS A 56 -32.74 -19.05 -1.50
C LYS A 56 -33.39 -20.43 -1.61
N MET A 57 -32.75 -21.48 -1.09
CA MET A 57 -33.34 -22.83 -1.02
C MET A 57 -34.63 -22.84 -0.19
N ARG A 58 -34.62 -22.22 1.01
CA ARG A 58 -35.81 -22.03 1.85
C ARG A 58 -36.93 -21.34 1.05
N ALA A 59 -36.65 -20.20 0.43
CA ALA A 59 -37.67 -19.46 -0.32
C ALA A 59 -38.26 -20.28 -1.49
N ILE A 60 -37.44 -21.04 -2.21
CA ILE A 60 -37.90 -21.94 -3.29
C ILE A 60 -38.82 -23.03 -2.75
N LEU A 61 -38.38 -23.76 -1.71
CA LEU A 61 -39.16 -24.86 -1.14
C LEU A 61 -40.46 -24.37 -0.50
N THR A 62 -40.44 -23.23 0.18
CA THR A 62 -41.65 -22.65 0.78
C THR A 62 -42.64 -22.17 -0.27
N ARG A 63 -42.19 -21.58 -1.39
CA ARG A 63 -43.10 -21.23 -2.50
C ARG A 63 -43.69 -22.45 -3.18
N LEU A 64 -42.88 -23.49 -3.41
CA LEU A 64 -43.35 -24.77 -3.92
C LEU A 64 -44.41 -25.37 -2.99
N GLY A 65 -44.16 -25.34 -1.68
CA GLY A 65 -45.10 -25.80 -0.67
C GLY A 65 -46.39 -24.99 -0.68
N TYR A 66 -46.29 -23.66 -0.79
CA TYR A 66 -47.45 -22.76 -0.83
C TYR A 66 -48.41 -23.11 -1.96
N GLU A 67 -47.91 -23.23 -3.19
CA GLU A 67 -48.73 -23.61 -4.35
C GLU A 67 -49.36 -25.00 -4.18
N ASN A 68 -48.60 -25.96 -3.66
CA ASN A 68 -49.10 -27.31 -3.39
C ASN A 68 -50.21 -27.30 -2.33
N GLY A 69 -50.05 -26.51 -1.27
CA GLY A 69 -51.00 -26.42 -0.17
C GLY A 69 -52.30 -25.75 -0.61
N LEU A 70 -52.18 -24.66 -1.37
CA LEU A 70 -53.31 -23.95 -1.97
C LEU A 70 -54.13 -24.88 -2.86
N THR A 71 -53.45 -25.58 -3.78
CA THR A 71 -54.09 -26.52 -4.71
C THR A 71 -54.75 -27.69 -3.97
N ALA A 72 -54.08 -28.23 -2.94
CA ALA A 72 -54.62 -29.34 -2.15
C ALA A 72 -55.89 -28.94 -1.38
N ALA A 73 -55.91 -27.74 -0.79
CA ALA A 73 -57.08 -27.20 -0.10
C ALA A 73 -58.26 -27.00 -1.05
N MET A 74 -58.02 -26.41 -2.23
CA MET A 74 -59.07 -26.22 -3.24
C MET A 74 -59.63 -27.56 -3.71
N ALA A 75 -58.76 -28.52 -4.05
CA ALA A 75 -59.19 -29.83 -4.52
C ALA A 75 -60.03 -30.59 -3.48
N ILE A 76 -59.66 -30.55 -2.19
CA ILE A 76 -60.48 -31.21 -1.15
C ILE A 76 -61.79 -30.47 -0.89
N GLY A 77 -61.80 -29.13 -1.01
CA GLY A 77 -63.02 -28.31 -0.90
C GLY A 77 -63.99 -28.48 -2.07
N GLU A 78 -63.52 -28.88 -3.25
CA GLU A 78 -64.39 -29.27 -4.37
C GLU A 78 -65.02 -30.65 -4.18
N MET A 79 -64.36 -31.53 -3.41
CA MET A 79 -64.86 -32.89 -3.14
C MET A 79 -65.87 -32.95 -2.00
N TYR A 80 -65.67 -32.11 -0.98
CA TYR A 80 -66.42 -32.16 0.27
C TYR A 80 -66.84 -30.77 0.73
N GLU A 81 -68.03 -30.71 1.31
CA GLU A 81 -68.53 -29.53 2.01
C GLU A 81 -68.27 -29.69 3.52
N PHE A 82 -67.46 -28.79 4.08
CA PHE A 82 -67.00 -28.87 5.46
C PHE A 82 -67.92 -28.09 6.42
N ASP A 83 -68.07 -28.58 7.66
CA ASP A 83 -68.84 -27.95 8.73
C ASP A 83 -68.45 -26.49 9.00
N SER A 84 -67.15 -26.19 8.86
CA SER A 84 -66.60 -24.86 9.07
C SER A 84 -65.24 -24.71 8.38
N PRO A 85 -64.73 -23.48 8.18
CA PRO A 85 -63.36 -23.25 7.73
C PRO A 85 -62.33 -23.93 8.64
N LEU A 86 -62.61 -24.05 9.95
CA LEU A 86 -61.69 -24.72 10.88
C LEU A 86 -61.63 -26.23 10.66
N GLU A 87 -62.75 -26.87 10.37
CA GLU A 87 -62.79 -28.29 10.00
C GLU A 87 -62.13 -28.53 8.63
N TRP A 88 -62.34 -27.61 7.68
CA TRP A 88 -61.61 -27.65 6.41
C TRP A 88 -60.10 -27.54 6.62
N LEU A 89 -59.63 -26.63 7.47
CA LEU A 89 -58.20 -26.50 7.78
C LEU A 89 -57.63 -27.76 8.46
N LYS A 90 -58.38 -28.38 9.38
CA LYS A 90 -57.97 -29.64 10.03
C LYS A 90 -57.81 -30.80 9.05
N SER A 91 -58.52 -30.78 7.91
CA SER A 91 -58.39 -31.80 6.86
C SER A 91 -56.98 -31.89 6.27
N ALA A 92 -56.17 -30.82 6.39
CA ALA A 92 -54.76 -30.82 6.00
C ALA A 92 -53.98 -31.98 6.64
N ARG A 93 -54.34 -32.39 7.87
CA ARG A 93 -53.73 -33.54 8.56
C ARG A 93 -53.86 -34.82 7.72
N SER A 94 -55.07 -35.17 7.30
CA SER A 94 -55.32 -36.42 6.56
C SER A 94 -54.58 -36.43 5.22
N LEU A 95 -54.51 -35.28 4.55
CA LEU A 95 -53.83 -35.13 3.26
C LEU A 95 -52.30 -35.21 3.40
N LEU A 96 -51.73 -34.58 4.43
CA LEU A 96 -50.28 -34.59 4.65
C LEU A 96 -49.78 -35.93 5.19
N ILE A 97 -50.61 -36.66 5.95
CA ILE A 97 -50.34 -38.05 6.33
C ILE A 97 -50.38 -38.95 5.10
N MET A 98 -51.42 -38.84 4.25
CA MET A 98 -51.53 -39.58 2.99
C MET A 98 -50.31 -39.34 2.09
N ALA A 99 -49.85 -38.10 2.02
CA ALA A 99 -48.69 -37.71 1.22
C ALA A 99 -47.34 -38.13 1.84
N GLY A 100 -47.33 -38.69 3.06
CA GLY A 100 -46.11 -39.08 3.76
C GLY A 100 -45.24 -37.91 4.19
N ILE A 101 -45.83 -36.74 4.43
CA ILE A 101 -45.11 -35.49 4.72
C ILE A 101 -44.94 -35.30 6.23
N VAL A 102 -46.03 -35.36 6.99
CA VAL A 102 -46.04 -35.11 8.45
C VAL A 102 -47.38 -35.55 9.07
N ASN A 103 -47.38 -35.90 10.35
CA ASN A 103 -48.60 -36.09 11.15
C ASN A 103 -48.85 -34.85 12.01
N LEU A 104 -49.90 -34.10 11.70
CA LEU A 104 -50.21 -32.83 12.36
C LEU A 104 -51.14 -32.98 13.56
N GLU A 105 -50.92 -32.17 14.58
CA GLU A 105 -51.80 -32.01 15.73
C GLU A 105 -52.01 -30.52 16.02
N PHE A 106 -53.22 -30.02 15.79
CA PHE A 106 -53.58 -28.63 16.05
C PHE A 106 -53.80 -28.43 17.55
N THR A 107 -52.97 -27.59 18.18
CA THR A 107 -53.02 -27.31 19.63
C THR A 107 -53.83 -26.06 19.94
N THR A 108 -53.69 -25.03 19.11
CA THR A 108 -54.53 -23.82 19.16
C THR A 108 -55.07 -23.53 17.77
N LEU A 109 -56.34 -23.15 17.69
CA LEU A 109 -57.01 -22.85 16.42
C LEU A 109 -58.14 -21.86 16.67
N ASN A 110 -57.90 -20.59 16.39
CA ASN A 110 -58.82 -19.48 16.66
C ASN A 110 -59.11 -18.72 15.37
N LEU A 111 -60.40 -18.61 15.03
CA LEU A 111 -60.88 -17.82 13.90
C LEU A 111 -61.97 -16.85 14.37
N ASP A 112 -61.69 -15.56 14.22
CA ASP A 112 -62.73 -14.52 14.26
C ASP A 112 -63.33 -14.37 12.86
N TYR A 113 -64.62 -14.69 12.72
CA TYR A 113 -65.32 -14.69 11.44
C TYR A 113 -65.56 -13.28 10.89
N ASP A 114 -65.74 -12.28 11.75
CA ASP A 114 -66.05 -10.91 11.35
C ASP A 114 -64.80 -10.20 10.84
N SER A 115 -63.69 -10.34 11.56
CA SER A 115 -62.41 -9.74 11.19
C SER A 115 -61.54 -10.64 10.31
N LYS A 116 -62.01 -11.88 10.04
CA LYS A 116 -61.27 -12.97 9.38
C LYS A 116 -59.91 -13.27 10.02
N ARG A 117 -59.72 -12.94 11.30
CA ARG A 117 -58.45 -13.16 12.00
C ARG A 117 -58.31 -14.62 12.39
N LEU A 118 -57.48 -15.34 11.62
CA LEU A 118 -57.03 -16.69 11.92
C LEU A 118 -55.66 -16.67 12.60
N GLU A 119 -55.55 -17.36 13.73
CA GLU A 119 -54.29 -17.70 14.41
C GLU A 119 -54.34 -19.17 14.85
N PHE A 120 -53.25 -19.90 14.62
CA PHE A 120 -53.14 -21.30 15.03
C PHE A 120 -51.72 -21.71 15.37
N SER A 121 -51.61 -22.75 16.20
CA SER A 121 -50.37 -23.49 16.45
C SER A 121 -50.61 -24.96 16.17
N VAL A 122 -49.65 -25.58 15.52
CA VAL A 122 -49.72 -26.99 15.13
C VAL A 122 -48.38 -27.67 15.39
N LEU A 123 -48.45 -28.86 15.96
CA LEU A 123 -47.32 -29.75 16.18
C LEU A 123 -47.17 -30.67 14.97
N GLY A 124 -45.96 -30.76 14.44
CA GLY A 124 -45.61 -31.66 13.35
C GLY A 124 -44.80 -32.85 13.84
N HIS A 125 -45.49 -33.99 13.99
CA HIS A 125 -44.88 -35.27 14.33
C HIS A 125 -44.31 -35.93 13.07
N GLU A 126 -43.10 -36.49 13.17
CA GLU A 126 -42.45 -37.25 12.09
C GLU A 126 -42.37 -36.47 10.75
N SER A 127 -42.05 -35.17 10.81
CA SER A 127 -41.81 -34.37 9.60
C SER A 127 -40.73 -35.04 8.74
N PHE A 128 -41.05 -35.29 7.46
CA PHE A 128 -40.09 -35.90 6.55
C PHE A 128 -38.85 -35.01 6.40
N GLU A 129 -38.97 -33.69 6.33
CA GLU A 129 -37.82 -32.79 6.19
C GLU A 129 -36.88 -32.92 7.41
N ALA A 130 -37.44 -32.89 8.61
CA ALA A 130 -36.70 -33.05 9.87
C ALA A 130 -36.07 -34.44 10.01
N ALA A 131 -36.85 -35.51 9.79
CA ALA A 131 -36.39 -36.88 9.93
C ALA A 131 -35.25 -37.21 8.94
N ASN A 132 -35.37 -36.77 7.69
CA ASN A 132 -34.33 -37.01 6.68
C ASN A 132 -33.06 -36.21 6.93
N TYR A 133 -33.18 -34.99 7.45
CA TYR A 133 -32.00 -34.22 7.84
C TYR A 133 -31.25 -34.93 8.97
N SER A 134 -31.95 -35.28 10.06
CA SER A 134 -31.36 -35.94 11.24
C SER A 134 -30.75 -37.30 10.93
N ALA A 135 -31.35 -38.08 10.03
CA ALA A 135 -30.82 -39.39 9.63
C ALA A 135 -29.45 -39.30 8.93
N ASN A 136 -29.12 -38.14 8.35
CA ASN A 136 -27.92 -37.96 7.52
C ASN A 136 -26.94 -36.92 8.07
N ASN A 137 -27.34 -36.17 9.10
CA ASN A 137 -26.51 -35.15 9.75
C ASN A 137 -26.61 -35.36 11.27
N PRO A 138 -25.52 -35.81 11.93
CA PRO A 138 -25.52 -36.02 13.38
C PRO A 138 -25.45 -34.71 14.18
N ASP A 139 -24.99 -33.62 13.55
CA ASP A 139 -24.85 -32.32 14.19
C ASP A 139 -26.16 -31.53 14.20
N LYS A 140 -26.38 -30.80 15.30
CA LYS A 140 -27.54 -29.91 15.44
C LYS A 140 -27.47 -28.79 14.40
N ASN A 141 -28.56 -28.55 13.70
CA ASN A 141 -28.70 -27.38 12.84
C ASN A 141 -29.30 -26.23 13.66
N PRO A 142 -28.67 -25.05 13.71
CA PRO A 142 -29.27 -23.90 14.39
C PRO A 142 -30.55 -23.39 13.70
N ASN A 143 -30.73 -23.69 12.41
CA ASN A 143 -31.86 -23.22 11.61
C ASN A 143 -33.03 -24.22 11.61
N THR A 144 -34.25 -23.70 11.42
CA THR A 144 -35.45 -24.46 11.12
C THR A 144 -35.48 -24.87 9.65
N ILE A 145 -35.89 -26.10 9.33
CA ILE A 145 -35.66 -26.70 8.02
C ILE A 145 -36.91 -27.23 7.31
N CYS A 146 -38.07 -27.26 7.96
CA CYS A 146 -39.31 -27.76 7.38
C CYS A 146 -39.93 -26.73 6.43
N ASN A 147 -39.16 -26.30 5.42
CA ASN A 147 -39.47 -25.18 4.56
C ASN A 147 -40.62 -25.49 3.60
N LEU A 148 -40.70 -26.73 3.09
CA LEU A 148 -41.82 -27.19 2.25
C LEU A 148 -43.10 -27.25 3.08
N LEU A 149 -43.03 -27.79 4.29
CA LEU A 149 -44.19 -27.90 5.20
C LEU A 149 -44.73 -26.53 5.62
N VAL A 150 -43.85 -25.58 5.94
CA VAL A 150 -44.23 -24.18 6.20
C VAL A 150 -45.03 -23.62 5.02
N GLY A 151 -44.56 -23.86 3.79
CA GLY A 151 -45.25 -23.45 2.57
C GLY A 151 -46.62 -24.09 2.45
N LEU A 152 -46.68 -25.42 2.55
CA LEU A 152 -47.91 -26.21 2.45
C LEU A 152 -48.99 -25.70 3.41
N LEU A 153 -48.65 -25.51 4.68
CA LEU A 153 -49.58 -25.01 5.68
C LEU A 153 -50.05 -23.58 5.38
N SER A 154 -49.15 -22.71 4.92
CA SER A 154 -49.46 -21.33 4.54
C SER A 154 -50.45 -21.28 3.38
N GLY A 155 -50.17 -22.01 2.30
CA GLY A 155 -51.03 -22.07 1.12
C GLY A 155 -52.39 -22.71 1.43
N PHE A 156 -52.40 -23.80 2.20
CA PHE A 156 -53.63 -24.48 2.58
C PHE A 156 -54.53 -23.57 3.42
N ALA A 157 -53.99 -22.95 4.47
CA ALA A 157 -54.74 -22.03 5.32
C ALA A 157 -55.20 -20.78 4.55
N SER A 158 -54.41 -20.30 3.58
CA SER A 158 -54.79 -19.18 2.73
C SER A 158 -56.01 -19.49 1.86
N ALA A 159 -56.04 -20.68 1.23
CA ALA A 159 -57.19 -21.14 0.45
C ALA A 159 -58.46 -21.25 1.32
N VAL A 160 -58.34 -21.86 2.50
CA VAL A 160 -59.47 -22.06 3.43
C VAL A 160 -60.08 -20.72 3.88
N LEU A 161 -59.23 -19.73 4.20
CA LEU A 161 -59.67 -18.45 4.73
C LEU A 161 -60.09 -17.45 3.63
N GLY A 162 -59.62 -17.65 2.39
CA GLY A 162 -59.83 -16.74 1.27
C GLY A 162 -59.01 -15.44 1.37
N GLN A 163 -57.96 -15.42 2.18
CA GLN A 163 -56.96 -14.35 2.28
C GLN A 163 -55.61 -14.95 2.68
N GLU A 164 -54.53 -14.19 2.53
CA GLU A 164 -53.19 -14.69 2.83
C GLU A 164 -53.02 -15.04 4.33
N VAL A 165 -52.49 -16.24 4.57
CA VAL A 165 -52.09 -16.76 5.87
C VAL A 165 -50.66 -17.23 5.76
N LEU A 166 -49.80 -16.74 6.65
CA LEU A 166 -48.39 -17.12 6.69
C LEU A 166 -48.11 -17.98 7.91
N VAL A 167 -47.38 -19.06 7.67
CA VAL A 167 -46.92 -19.97 8.70
C VAL A 167 -45.42 -19.82 8.86
N ARG A 168 -44.93 -19.98 10.09
CA ARG A 168 -43.50 -20.11 10.39
C ARG A 168 -43.26 -21.34 11.25
N GLU A 169 -42.10 -21.95 11.08
CA GLU A 169 -41.60 -22.96 12.01
C GLU A 169 -40.84 -22.24 13.14
N THR A 170 -41.33 -22.37 14.37
CA THR A 170 -40.71 -21.74 15.56
C THR A 170 -39.77 -22.68 16.29
N GLN A 171 -39.97 -23.99 16.17
CA GLN A 171 -39.10 -25.02 16.74
C GLN A 171 -38.98 -26.17 15.74
N CYS A 172 -37.79 -26.73 15.59
CA CYS A 172 -37.55 -27.89 14.74
C CYS A 172 -36.80 -28.99 15.50
N MET A 173 -37.06 -30.25 15.17
CA MET A 173 -36.36 -31.38 15.78
C MET A 173 -34.85 -31.35 15.52
N VAL A 174 -34.41 -30.81 14.38
CA VAL A 174 -32.98 -30.75 14.04
C VAL A 174 -32.17 -29.80 14.92
N GLN A 175 -32.84 -28.91 15.65
CA GLN A 175 -32.23 -28.05 16.66
C GLN A 175 -32.04 -28.80 18.00
N GLY A 176 -32.55 -30.02 18.11
CA GLY A 176 -32.60 -30.83 19.32
C GLY A 176 -33.87 -30.65 20.16
N ASN A 177 -34.96 -30.17 19.56
CA ASN A 177 -36.29 -30.20 20.17
C ASN A 177 -36.95 -31.56 19.95
N ASP A 178 -37.92 -31.92 20.78
CA ASP A 178 -38.63 -33.21 20.65
C ASP A 178 -39.60 -33.24 19.46
N ILE A 179 -40.10 -32.08 19.04
CA ILE A 179 -41.13 -31.95 18.00
C ILE A 179 -40.95 -30.66 17.19
N CYS A 180 -41.45 -30.66 15.95
CA CYS A 180 -41.51 -29.44 15.13
C CYS A 180 -42.79 -28.65 15.48
N VAL A 181 -42.67 -27.34 15.67
CA VAL A 181 -43.79 -26.45 16.03
C VAL A 181 -43.96 -25.38 14.97
N PHE A 182 -45.20 -25.23 14.49
CA PHE A 182 -45.55 -24.24 13.49
C PHE A 182 -46.62 -23.29 14.02
N GLU A 183 -46.49 -22.01 13.68
CA GLU A 183 -47.43 -20.95 14.04
C GLU A 183 -47.92 -20.26 12.78
N GLY A 184 -49.24 -20.18 12.61
CA GLY A 184 -49.88 -19.55 11.46
C GLY A 184 -50.68 -18.31 11.86
N LYS A 185 -50.54 -17.23 11.08
CA LYS A 185 -51.29 -15.99 11.25
C LYS A 185 -51.77 -15.45 9.90
N SER A 186 -53.02 -15.02 9.87
CA SER A 186 -53.60 -14.29 8.73
C SER A 186 -53.04 -12.88 8.60
N VAL A 187 -53.04 -12.33 7.39
CA VAL A 187 -52.58 -10.94 7.14
C VAL A 187 -53.39 -9.85 7.84
N SER A 188 -54.55 -10.20 8.40
CA SER A 188 -55.37 -9.33 9.25
C SER A 188 -54.78 -9.07 10.66
N PHE A 189 -53.65 -9.71 10.99
CA PHE A 189 -52.78 -9.38 12.14
C PHE A 189 -51.72 -8.33 11.75
N ASP A 190 -51.01 -7.73 12.72
CA ASP A 190 -50.07 -6.61 12.54
C ASP A 190 -49.19 -6.67 11.26
N GLU A 191 -49.31 -5.65 10.42
CA GLU A 191 -48.73 -5.56 9.07
C GLU A 191 -47.18 -5.57 9.06
N ALA A 192 -46.53 -5.20 10.17
CA ALA A 192 -45.08 -5.09 10.23
C ALA A 192 -44.37 -6.45 10.38
N ASP A 193 -44.91 -7.34 11.21
CA ASP A 193 -44.35 -8.68 11.45
C ASP A 193 -44.50 -9.58 10.21
N LEU A 194 -45.65 -9.49 9.53
CA LEU A 194 -45.93 -10.26 8.32
C LEU A 194 -45.08 -9.80 7.12
N LYS A 195 -44.78 -8.49 6.99
CA LYS A 195 -43.84 -7.99 5.97
C LYS A 195 -42.43 -8.57 6.15
N ALA A 196 -41.99 -8.79 7.40
CA ALA A 196 -40.71 -9.45 7.66
C ALA A 196 -40.72 -10.92 7.22
N TRP A 197 -41.85 -11.62 7.38
CA TRP A 197 -41.99 -13.02 6.97
C TRP A 197 -42.09 -13.13 5.43
N GLN A 198 -42.85 -12.25 4.78
CA GLN A 198 -42.95 -12.17 3.31
C GLN A 198 -41.59 -11.88 2.65
N LYS A 199 -40.76 -11.03 3.27
CA LYS A 199 -39.42 -10.71 2.74
C LYS A 199 -38.53 -11.95 2.63
N GLN A 200 -38.68 -12.93 3.52
CA GLN A 200 -37.93 -14.19 3.48
C GLN A 200 -38.39 -15.14 2.35
N LEU A 201 -39.52 -14.87 1.70
CA LEU A 201 -40.09 -15.66 0.60
C LEU A 201 -39.86 -15.01 -0.79
N THR A 202 -39.20 -13.86 -0.81
CA THR A 202 -38.92 -13.13 -2.06
C THR A 202 -37.69 -13.74 -2.72
N LEU A 203 -37.84 -14.18 -3.98
CA LEU A 203 -36.73 -14.68 -4.80
C LEU A 203 -36.24 -13.54 -5.70
N GLU A 204 -35.06 -13.01 -5.41
CA GLU A 204 -34.38 -12.06 -6.29
C GLU A 204 -33.64 -12.79 -7.43
N PRO A 205 -33.71 -12.29 -8.68
CA PRO A 205 -33.01 -12.91 -9.82
C PRO A 205 -31.49 -12.96 -9.60
N LEU A 206 -30.92 -14.16 -9.62
CA LEU A 206 -29.47 -14.37 -9.41
C LEU A 206 -28.62 -13.74 -10.54
N ASP A 207 -29.16 -13.68 -11.75
CA ASP A 207 -28.44 -13.14 -12.92
C ASP A 207 -28.15 -11.65 -12.80
N GLU A 208 -29.07 -10.88 -12.22
CA GLU A 208 -28.91 -9.44 -12.00
C GLU A 208 -27.85 -9.17 -10.93
N GLU A 209 -27.86 -9.94 -9.85
CA GLU A 209 -26.87 -9.88 -8.77
C GLU A 209 -25.46 -10.21 -9.29
N ILE A 210 -25.32 -11.30 -10.05
CA ILE A 210 -24.05 -11.72 -10.66
C ILE A 210 -23.56 -10.64 -11.65
N THR A 211 -24.44 -10.10 -12.49
CA THR A 211 -24.08 -9.09 -13.48
C THR A 211 -23.60 -7.81 -12.81
N ARG A 212 -24.29 -7.38 -11.75
CA ARG A 212 -23.91 -6.22 -10.94
C ARG A 212 -22.54 -6.41 -10.28
N LEU A 213 -22.31 -7.55 -9.63
CA LEU A 213 -21.04 -7.85 -8.96
C LEU A 213 -19.88 -7.95 -9.95
N LYS A 214 -20.09 -8.54 -11.14
CA LYS A 214 -19.09 -8.56 -12.21
C LYS A 214 -18.72 -7.15 -12.68
N ALA A 215 -19.71 -6.28 -12.89
CA ALA A 215 -19.46 -4.90 -13.30
C ALA A 215 -18.69 -4.10 -12.23
N GLU A 216 -19.00 -4.32 -10.95
CA GLU A 216 -18.29 -3.69 -9.84
C GLU A 216 -16.84 -4.17 -9.71
N LEU A 217 -16.61 -5.47 -9.90
CA LEU A 217 -15.26 -6.06 -9.89
C LEU A 217 -14.38 -5.51 -11.01
N GLU A 218 -14.90 -5.39 -12.23
CA GLU A 218 -14.14 -4.85 -13.36
C GLU A 218 -13.79 -3.36 -13.16
N ARG A 219 -14.71 -2.54 -12.64
CA ARG A 219 -14.40 -1.15 -12.27
C ARG A 219 -13.28 -1.07 -11.21
N SER A 220 -13.33 -1.93 -10.20
CA SER A 220 -12.30 -1.98 -9.15
C SER A 220 -10.93 -2.36 -9.70
N ARG A 221 -10.88 -3.31 -10.66
CA ARG A 221 -9.64 -3.70 -11.36
C ARG A 221 -9.05 -2.56 -12.18
N GLU A 222 -9.88 -1.83 -12.93
CA GLU A 222 -9.44 -0.68 -13.72
C GLU A 222 -8.85 0.42 -12.81
N ASP A 223 -9.49 0.71 -11.68
CA ASP A 223 -9.01 1.69 -10.70
C ASP A 223 -7.67 1.27 -10.08
N LEU A 224 -7.48 -0.02 -9.78
CA LEU A 224 -6.20 -0.53 -9.27
C LEU A 224 -5.07 -0.36 -10.29
N ILE A 225 -5.31 -0.69 -11.56
CA ILE A 225 -4.33 -0.52 -12.64
C ILE A 225 -3.95 0.96 -12.79
N ARG A 226 -4.93 1.86 -12.73
CA ARG A 226 -4.72 3.31 -12.80
C ARG A 226 -3.88 3.84 -11.63
N ARG A 227 -4.15 3.36 -10.41
CA ARG A 227 -3.37 3.74 -9.22
C ARG A 227 -1.93 3.23 -9.30
N ASP A 228 -1.72 1.98 -9.72
CA ASP A 228 -0.37 1.40 -9.83
C ASP A 228 0.49 2.14 -10.89
N THR A 229 -0.11 2.51 -12.02
CA THR A 229 0.57 3.31 -13.04
C THR A 229 0.95 4.71 -12.55
N GLU A 230 0.07 5.38 -11.81
CA GLU A 230 0.38 6.69 -11.22
C GLU A 230 1.46 6.59 -10.12
N ILE A 231 1.40 5.57 -9.26
CA ILE A 231 2.45 5.30 -8.26
C ILE A 231 3.81 5.09 -8.94
N LYS A 232 3.87 4.31 -10.01
CA LYS A 232 5.11 4.11 -10.79
C LYS A 232 5.62 5.42 -11.39
N ARG A 233 4.73 6.26 -11.92
CA ARG A 233 5.08 7.58 -12.49
C ARG A 233 5.62 8.53 -11.43
N LEU A 234 4.94 8.63 -10.29
CA LEU A 234 5.36 9.49 -9.17
C LEU A 234 6.68 9.03 -8.56
N ARG A 235 6.87 7.71 -8.37
CA ARG A 235 8.17 7.15 -7.94
C ARG A 235 9.29 7.51 -8.90
N LYS A 236 9.05 7.47 -10.22
CA LYS A 236 10.04 7.86 -11.23
C LYS A 236 10.41 9.34 -11.16
N LYS A 237 9.46 10.23 -10.81
CA LYS A 237 9.71 11.66 -10.57
C LYS A 237 10.48 11.94 -9.27
N VAL A 238 10.26 11.15 -8.23
CA VAL A 238 10.94 11.32 -6.92
C VAL A 238 12.36 10.74 -6.92
N LEU A 239 12.62 9.71 -7.74
CA LEU A 239 13.90 8.98 -7.76
C LEU A 239 14.90 9.48 -8.81
N SER A 240 14.51 10.40 -9.71
CA SER A 240 15.41 10.98 -10.69
C SER A 240 16.38 11.97 -10.03
N PRO A 241 17.71 11.84 -10.24
CA PRO A 241 18.66 12.85 -9.77
C PRO A 241 18.31 14.22 -10.36
N GLU A 242 18.24 15.26 -9.53
CA GLU A 242 18.08 16.63 -10.00
C GLU A 242 19.43 17.09 -10.55
N ILE A 243 19.48 17.37 -11.86
CA ILE A 243 20.63 17.97 -12.52
C ILE A 243 20.31 19.43 -12.76
N THR A 244 20.84 20.31 -11.90
CA THR A 244 20.61 21.75 -12.03
C THR A 244 21.94 22.44 -12.26
N HIS A 245 22.17 22.90 -13.49
CA HIS A 245 23.36 23.68 -13.86
C HIS A 245 24.71 23.01 -13.52
N GLY A 246 24.77 21.67 -13.58
CA GLY A 246 25.96 20.88 -13.27
C GLY A 246 26.07 20.41 -11.81
N LEU A 247 25.11 20.77 -10.95
CA LEU A 247 25.00 20.24 -9.59
C LEU A 247 24.08 19.01 -9.59
N ILE A 248 24.56 17.96 -8.93
CA ILE A 248 23.90 16.65 -8.86
C ILE A 248 23.77 16.26 -7.41
N TYR A 249 22.54 16.01 -6.98
CA TYR A 249 22.24 15.68 -5.60
C TYR A 249 20.89 14.96 -5.47
N ARG A 250 20.69 14.36 -4.30
CA ARG A 250 19.48 13.71 -3.78
C ARG A 250 19.24 14.08 -2.32
N SER A 251 20.30 14.40 -1.58
CA SER A 251 20.23 14.71 -0.16
C SER A 251 19.40 15.97 0.11
N LYS A 252 18.59 15.90 1.18
CA LYS A 252 17.81 17.05 1.67
C LYS A 252 18.72 18.23 2.07
N SER A 253 19.93 17.94 2.55
CA SER A 253 20.91 18.98 2.91
C SER A 253 21.29 19.83 1.70
N MET A 254 21.63 19.21 0.56
CA MET A 254 21.95 19.95 -0.66
C MET A 254 20.73 20.66 -1.25
N SER A 255 19.55 20.03 -1.21
CA SER A 255 18.30 20.68 -1.62
C SER A 255 18.04 21.98 -0.84
N ASN A 256 18.23 21.95 0.48
CA ASN A 256 18.07 23.13 1.34
C ASN A 256 19.07 24.23 0.97
N ILE A 257 20.34 23.89 0.74
CA ILE A 257 21.38 24.85 0.32
C ILE A 257 20.99 25.49 -1.00
N LEU A 258 20.50 24.72 -1.98
CA LEU A 258 20.12 25.28 -3.28
C LEU A 258 18.87 26.15 -3.23
N ASN A 259 17.92 25.81 -2.37
CA ASN A 259 16.76 26.68 -2.10
C ASN A 259 17.20 28.01 -1.50
N LEU A 260 18.13 28.00 -0.54
CA LEU A 260 18.70 29.23 0.04
C LEU A 260 19.53 30.00 -0.99
N ALA A 261 20.36 29.29 -1.78
CA ALA A 261 21.16 29.86 -2.85
C ALA A 261 20.29 30.54 -3.91
N SER A 262 19.12 29.96 -4.25
CA SER A 262 18.17 30.54 -5.20
C SER A 262 17.52 31.80 -4.63
N LYS A 263 17.18 31.83 -3.33
CA LYS A 263 16.62 33.01 -2.67
C LYS A 263 17.63 34.16 -2.65
N VAL A 264 18.87 33.88 -2.26
CA VAL A 264 19.92 34.92 -2.20
C VAL A 264 20.39 35.34 -3.60
N ALA A 265 20.23 34.49 -4.62
CA ALA A 265 20.56 34.86 -6.00
C ALA A 265 19.76 36.08 -6.48
N ALA A 266 18.51 36.25 -6.03
CA ALA A 266 17.64 37.37 -6.38
C ALA A 266 18.05 38.72 -5.75
N THR A 267 19.03 38.75 -4.84
CA THR A 267 19.50 39.96 -4.16
C THR A 267 20.96 40.26 -4.51
N ASP A 268 21.44 41.46 -4.14
CA ASP A 268 22.84 41.88 -4.35
C ASP A 268 23.72 41.70 -3.10
N VAL A 269 23.24 40.98 -2.08
CA VAL A 269 24.00 40.78 -0.85
C VAL A 269 25.21 39.88 -1.06
N SER A 270 26.27 40.15 -0.30
CA SER A 270 27.47 39.29 -0.22
C SER A 270 27.09 37.93 0.35
N VAL A 271 27.66 36.88 -0.24
CA VAL A 271 27.42 35.49 0.20
C VAL A 271 28.76 34.88 0.61
N LEU A 272 28.79 34.25 1.79
CA LEU A 272 29.95 33.48 2.26
C LEU A 272 29.62 31.98 2.20
N ILE A 273 30.30 31.24 1.35
CA ILE A 273 30.14 29.80 1.19
C ILE A 273 31.21 29.08 2.02
N GLN A 274 30.79 28.35 3.05
CA GLN A 274 31.67 27.59 3.94
C GLN A 274 31.55 26.10 3.64
N GLY A 275 32.65 25.38 3.72
CA GLY A 275 32.62 23.92 3.58
C GLY A 275 34.00 23.37 3.27
N GLU A 276 34.19 22.08 3.57
CA GLU A 276 35.47 21.40 3.36
C GLU A 276 35.95 21.47 1.90
N SER A 277 37.24 21.22 1.68
CA SER A 277 37.80 21.18 0.33
C SER A 277 37.12 20.08 -0.50
N GLY A 278 36.92 20.34 -1.78
CA GLY A 278 36.27 19.39 -2.69
C GLY A 278 34.75 19.21 -2.54
N THR A 279 34.05 20.04 -1.76
CA THR A 279 32.59 19.94 -1.58
C THR A 279 31.74 20.53 -2.72
N GLY A 280 32.35 21.33 -3.61
CA GLY A 280 31.67 21.98 -4.74
C GLY A 280 31.32 23.46 -4.54
N LYS A 281 32.05 24.20 -3.68
CA LYS A 281 31.77 25.62 -3.37
C LYS A 281 31.67 26.53 -4.60
N GLU A 282 32.58 26.36 -5.58
CA GLU A 282 32.56 27.13 -6.83
C GLU A 282 31.28 26.86 -7.66
N LEU A 283 30.80 25.61 -7.70
CA LEU A 283 29.56 25.28 -8.40
C LEU A 283 28.35 25.97 -7.77
N ILE A 284 28.31 26.10 -6.43
CA ILE A 284 27.27 26.88 -5.74
C ILE A 284 27.40 28.38 -6.07
N ALA A 285 28.61 28.94 -6.11
CA ALA A 285 28.81 30.33 -6.51
C ALA A 285 28.32 30.60 -7.95
N ARG A 286 28.64 29.69 -8.89
CA ARG A 286 28.15 29.74 -10.27
C ARG A 286 26.63 29.58 -10.34
N PHE A 287 26.05 28.72 -9.50
CA PHE A 287 24.60 28.57 -9.39
C PHE A 287 23.94 29.89 -8.97
N ILE A 288 24.46 30.54 -7.92
CA ILE A 288 23.94 31.83 -7.45
C ILE A 288 24.00 32.88 -8.57
N HIS A 289 25.14 32.98 -9.25
CA HIS A 289 25.29 33.92 -10.37
C HIS A 289 24.27 33.67 -11.49
N LYS A 290 24.10 32.42 -11.94
CA LYS A 290 23.15 32.06 -13.01
C LYS A 290 21.67 32.32 -12.66
N HIS A 291 21.32 32.28 -11.38
CA HIS A 291 19.95 32.56 -10.90
C HIS A 291 19.75 34.02 -10.46
N SER A 292 20.75 34.87 -10.64
CA SER A 292 20.67 36.29 -10.29
C SER A 292 20.20 37.16 -11.46
N SER A 293 19.89 38.44 -11.17
CA SER A 293 19.66 39.47 -12.19
C SER A 293 20.89 39.71 -13.08
N ARG A 294 22.08 39.31 -12.63
CA ARG A 294 23.40 39.51 -13.28
C ARG A 294 23.85 38.32 -14.11
N LYS A 295 22.97 37.35 -14.40
CA LYS A 295 23.30 36.09 -15.10
C LYS A 295 23.88 36.24 -16.52
N LYS A 296 23.74 37.42 -17.14
CA LYS A 296 24.30 37.74 -18.46
C LYS A 296 25.63 38.48 -18.38
N ASP A 297 25.98 38.98 -17.19
CA ASP A 297 27.21 39.71 -16.93
C ASP A 297 28.37 38.73 -16.60
N PRO A 298 29.63 39.17 -16.59
CA PRO A 298 30.76 38.30 -16.31
C PRO A 298 30.72 37.63 -14.93
N PHE A 299 31.17 36.38 -14.87
CA PHE A 299 31.55 35.70 -13.63
C PHE A 299 33.07 35.52 -13.61
N LEU A 300 33.75 36.28 -12.77
CA LEU A 300 35.21 36.19 -12.60
C LEU A 300 35.52 35.53 -11.25
N ALA A 301 36.50 34.64 -11.23
CA ALA A 301 36.89 33.87 -10.05
C ALA A 301 38.39 33.97 -9.80
N VAL A 302 38.78 34.11 -8.54
CA VAL A 302 40.18 34.09 -8.08
C VAL A 302 40.30 33.16 -6.88
N ASN A 303 41.30 32.28 -6.89
CA ASN A 303 41.70 31.53 -5.71
C ASN A 303 42.80 32.30 -4.98
N CYS A 304 42.51 32.72 -3.74
CA CYS A 304 43.42 33.54 -2.94
C CYS A 304 44.67 32.78 -2.49
N ALA A 305 44.64 31.45 -2.44
CA ALA A 305 45.78 30.63 -2.04
C ALA A 305 46.73 30.28 -3.20
N ALA A 306 46.30 30.49 -4.44
CA ALA A 306 47.03 30.03 -5.62
C ALA A 306 48.14 31.00 -6.08
N MET A 307 48.24 32.20 -5.48
CA MET A 307 49.15 33.25 -5.94
C MET A 307 49.91 33.90 -4.78
N PRO A 308 51.17 34.34 -5.00
CA PRO A 308 51.89 35.21 -4.07
C PRO A 308 51.14 36.51 -3.80
N GLU A 309 51.35 37.08 -2.62
CA GLU A 309 50.66 38.28 -2.12
C GLU A 309 50.67 39.45 -3.12
N THR A 310 51.84 39.82 -3.65
CA THR A 310 51.98 40.94 -4.59
C THR A 310 51.22 40.72 -5.89
N LEU A 311 51.15 39.47 -6.36
CA LEU A 311 50.39 39.12 -7.56
C LEU A 311 48.90 39.09 -7.27
N LEU A 312 48.47 38.54 -6.14
CA LEU A 312 47.06 38.56 -5.73
C LEU A 312 46.55 40.01 -5.63
N GLU A 313 47.32 40.89 -5.01
CA GLU A 313 46.96 42.30 -4.86
C GLU A 313 46.83 43.00 -6.22
N SER A 314 47.78 42.77 -7.12
CA SER A 314 47.79 43.29 -8.49
C SER A 314 46.65 42.74 -9.34
N GLU A 315 46.29 41.46 -9.22
CA GLU A 315 45.14 40.88 -9.91
C GLU A 315 43.82 41.45 -9.40
N LEU A 316 43.65 41.56 -8.08
CA LEU A 316 42.39 42.03 -7.49
C LEU A 316 42.12 43.50 -7.79
N PHE A 317 43.10 44.36 -7.53
CA PHE A 317 42.93 45.82 -7.51
C PHE A 317 43.51 46.52 -8.73
N GLY A 318 44.38 45.86 -9.50
CA GLY A 318 45.09 46.47 -10.63
C GLY A 318 46.33 47.24 -10.20
N HIS A 319 47.10 47.70 -11.18
CA HIS A 319 48.28 48.52 -10.96
C HIS A 319 48.49 49.53 -12.08
N VAL A 320 49.14 50.64 -11.76
CA VAL A 320 49.70 51.56 -12.76
C VAL A 320 51.14 51.17 -13.10
N ARG A 321 51.60 51.57 -14.27
CA ARG A 321 52.98 51.39 -14.71
C ARG A 321 53.95 51.92 -13.66
N GLY A 322 54.94 51.09 -13.30
CA GLY A 322 55.96 51.44 -12.31
C GLY A 322 55.56 51.23 -10.84
N ALA A 323 54.39 50.65 -10.55
CA ALA A 323 53.96 50.39 -9.17
C ALA A 323 54.85 49.38 -8.42
N PHE A 324 55.47 48.43 -9.11
CA PHE A 324 56.44 47.47 -8.57
C PHE A 324 57.38 46.96 -9.68
N THR A 325 58.41 46.21 -9.30
CA THR A 325 59.36 45.59 -10.24
C THR A 325 58.65 44.59 -11.15
N GLY A 326 58.49 44.94 -12.43
CA GLY A 326 57.76 44.14 -13.43
C GLY A 326 56.44 44.76 -13.92
N ALA A 327 55.99 45.88 -13.33
CA ALA A 327 54.81 46.62 -13.78
C ALA A 327 55.09 47.46 -15.04
N ALA A 328 55.26 46.80 -16.19
CA ALA A 328 55.62 47.45 -17.45
C ALA A 328 54.47 48.28 -18.06
N ASN A 329 53.23 47.86 -17.84
CA ASN A 329 52.02 48.51 -18.36
C ASN A 329 50.98 48.66 -17.24
N ASP A 330 50.02 49.55 -17.44
CA ASP A 330 48.84 49.63 -16.57
C ASP A 330 47.99 48.36 -16.72
N LYS A 331 47.49 47.83 -15.60
CA LYS A 331 46.59 46.68 -15.58
C LYS A 331 45.36 47.00 -14.75
N LYS A 332 44.18 46.82 -15.35
CA LYS A 332 42.91 46.89 -14.62
C LYS A 332 42.75 45.68 -13.72
N GLY A 333 42.33 45.93 -12.47
CA GLY A 333 42.02 44.87 -11.52
C GLY A 333 40.77 44.08 -11.92
N LEU A 334 40.71 42.82 -11.50
CA LEU A 334 39.60 41.93 -11.82
C LEU A 334 38.29 42.38 -11.16
N LEU A 335 38.34 43.09 -10.03
CA LEU A 335 37.16 43.68 -9.40
C LEU A 335 36.49 44.73 -10.30
N ILE A 336 37.29 45.52 -11.03
CA ILE A 336 36.79 46.49 -12.01
C ILE A 336 36.35 45.76 -13.28
N ALA A 337 37.16 44.79 -13.75
CA ALA A 337 36.88 44.03 -14.96
C ALA A 337 35.57 43.21 -14.87
N ALA A 338 35.15 42.83 -13.65
CA ALA A 338 33.87 42.17 -13.42
C ALA A 338 32.66 43.06 -13.74
N GLY A 339 32.82 44.40 -13.77
CA GLY A 339 31.76 45.35 -14.11
C GLY A 339 30.52 45.18 -13.21
N ARG A 340 29.35 45.00 -13.82
CA ARG A 340 28.09 44.70 -13.11
C ARG A 340 27.89 43.22 -12.79
N GLY A 341 28.88 42.38 -13.10
CA GLY A 341 28.84 40.94 -12.91
C GLY A 341 29.02 40.48 -11.47
N THR A 342 29.61 39.28 -11.33
CA THR A 342 29.88 38.62 -10.06
C THR A 342 31.36 38.28 -9.96
N PHE A 343 31.95 38.58 -8.81
CA PHE A 343 33.33 38.29 -8.49
C PHE A 343 33.39 37.25 -7.35
N PHE A 344 33.99 36.11 -7.63
CA PHE A 344 34.11 34.98 -6.71
C PHE A 344 35.52 34.89 -6.12
N LEU A 345 35.60 34.97 -4.79
CA LEU A 345 36.81 34.83 -4.01
C LEU A 345 36.83 33.44 -3.37
N ASP A 346 37.60 32.51 -3.93
CA ASP A 346 37.82 31.21 -3.29
C ASP A 346 38.98 31.28 -2.29
N GLU A 347 38.88 30.46 -1.24
CA GLU A 347 39.85 30.37 -0.15
C GLU A 347 40.17 31.72 0.53
N VAL A 348 39.15 32.56 0.78
CA VAL A 348 39.32 33.90 1.37
C VAL A 348 40.01 33.87 2.75
N GLY A 349 39.96 32.74 3.46
CA GLY A 349 40.68 32.53 4.73
C GLY A 349 42.21 32.42 4.60
N GLU A 350 42.74 32.36 3.39
CA GLU A 350 44.19 32.39 3.08
C GLU A 350 44.66 33.80 2.66
N MET A 351 43.76 34.78 2.58
CA MET A 351 44.09 36.13 2.13
C MET A 351 45.00 36.85 3.14
N PRO A 352 46.12 37.47 2.71
CA PRO A 352 46.97 38.30 3.56
C PRO A 352 46.23 39.48 4.21
N MET A 353 46.64 39.88 5.43
CA MET A 353 45.94 40.90 6.23
C MET A 353 45.85 42.27 5.55
N ASP A 354 46.88 42.66 4.79
CA ASP A 354 46.90 43.95 4.08
C ASP A 354 45.90 43.96 2.92
N ILE A 355 45.77 42.84 2.20
CA ILE A 355 44.77 42.65 1.15
C ILE A 355 43.37 42.60 1.76
N GLN A 356 43.18 41.97 2.93
CA GLN A 356 41.90 41.97 3.65
C GLN A 356 41.44 43.41 3.97
N ALA A 357 42.35 44.29 4.40
CA ALA A 357 42.04 45.68 4.68
C ALA A 357 41.60 46.46 3.42
N LYS A 358 42.25 46.20 2.28
CA LYS A 358 41.85 46.79 0.99
C LYS A 358 40.51 46.26 0.50
N LEU A 359 40.27 44.95 0.61
CA LEU A 359 38.99 44.35 0.24
C LEU A 359 37.83 44.89 1.09
N LEU A 360 38.05 45.12 2.38
CA LEU A 360 37.07 45.76 3.25
C LEU A 360 36.64 47.13 2.72
N ARG A 361 37.60 47.97 2.30
CA ARG A 361 37.29 49.29 1.71
C ARG A 361 36.47 49.14 0.43
N VAL A 362 36.83 48.20 -0.45
CA VAL A 362 36.04 47.91 -1.66
C VAL A 362 34.60 47.52 -1.33
N LEU A 363 34.39 46.68 -0.31
CA LEU A 363 33.05 46.25 0.11
C LEU A 363 32.22 47.40 0.70
N GLN A 364 32.86 48.34 1.40
CA GLN A 364 32.21 49.47 2.08
C GLN A 364 31.96 50.66 1.15
N GLU A 365 33.00 51.12 0.46
CA GLU A 365 33.02 52.34 -0.34
C GLU A 365 32.59 52.10 -1.80
N LYS A 366 32.58 50.83 -2.25
CA LYS A 366 32.32 50.47 -3.66
C LYS A 366 33.28 51.13 -4.65
N GLU A 367 34.51 51.38 -4.21
CA GLU A 367 35.59 51.91 -5.03
C GLU A 367 36.89 51.17 -4.72
N VAL A 368 37.80 51.14 -5.69
CA VAL A 368 39.13 50.54 -5.56
C VAL A 368 40.19 51.51 -6.06
N ARG A 369 41.37 51.47 -5.44
CA ARG A 369 42.55 52.21 -5.89
C ARG A 369 43.60 51.22 -6.45
N PRO A 370 44.03 51.35 -7.71
CA PRO A 370 45.12 50.56 -8.26
C PRO A 370 46.42 50.78 -7.48
N LEU A 371 47.29 49.76 -7.45
CA LEU A 371 48.63 49.87 -6.88
C LEU A 371 49.43 50.97 -7.59
N GLY A 372 50.05 51.86 -6.81
CA GLY A 372 50.80 53.01 -7.31
C GLY A 372 49.94 54.14 -7.90
N GLY A 373 48.61 53.95 -8.02
CA GLY A 373 47.69 54.95 -8.53
C GLY A 373 47.09 55.84 -7.43
N THR A 374 46.59 57.01 -7.80
CA THR A 374 45.90 57.94 -6.88
C THR A 374 44.40 58.04 -7.13
N ALA A 375 43.94 57.70 -8.35
CA ALA A 375 42.53 57.72 -8.71
C ALA A 375 41.77 56.53 -8.10
N MET A 376 40.54 56.79 -7.64
CA MET A 376 39.59 55.76 -7.23
C MET A 376 38.74 55.35 -8.44
N GLU A 377 38.48 54.06 -8.58
CA GLU A 377 37.64 53.49 -9.64
C GLU A 377 36.42 52.78 -9.03
N PRO A 378 35.19 53.02 -9.53
CA PRO A 378 33.99 52.42 -8.98
C PRO A 378 33.91 50.91 -9.26
N VAL A 379 33.46 50.15 -8.26
CA VAL A 379 33.26 48.70 -8.30
C VAL A 379 31.78 48.38 -8.14
N HIS A 380 31.17 47.86 -9.21
CA HIS A 380 29.77 47.44 -9.21
C HIS A 380 29.57 45.94 -9.02
N ALA A 381 30.64 45.16 -8.96
CA ALA A 381 30.58 43.70 -8.93
C ALA A 381 29.96 43.18 -7.62
N ARG A 382 29.12 42.15 -7.75
CA ARG A 382 28.63 41.39 -6.60
C ARG A 382 29.73 40.46 -6.09
N ILE A 383 29.98 40.44 -4.78
CA ILE A 383 31.00 39.59 -4.18
C ILE A 383 30.37 38.30 -3.64
N ILE A 384 30.96 37.16 -4.01
CA ILE A 384 30.72 35.86 -3.37
C ILE A 384 32.07 35.36 -2.86
N ALA A 385 32.17 35.00 -1.60
CA ALA A 385 33.39 34.46 -1.01
C ALA A 385 33.20 33.00 -0.61
N ALA A 386 34.27 32.21 -0.62
CA ALA A 386 34.29 30.84 -0.18
C ALA A 386 35.52 30.54 0.69
N THR A 387 35.38 29.60 1.61
CA THR A 387 36.47 29.13 2.46
C THR A 387 36.23 27.72 2.99
N ASN A 388 37.31 26.98 3.22
CA ASN A 388 37.33 25.73 3.97
C ASN A 388 37.78 25.91 5.43
N ARG A 389 38.30 27.09 5.80
CA ARG A 389 38.73 27.40 7.15
C ARG A 389 37.59 27.96 8.00
N ASP A 390 37.66 27.70 9.29
CA ASP A 390 36.80 28.39 10.26
C ASP A 390 37.31 29.83 10.49
N LEU A 391 36.64 30.78 9.84
CA LEU A 391 36.98 32.20 9.94
C LEU A 391 36.87 32.73 11.38
N LYS A 392 35.96 32.19 12.22
CA LYS A 392 35.85 32.63 13.62
C LYS A 392 37.09 32.27 14.41
N THR A 393 37.67 31.12 14.14
CA THR A 393 38.95 30.71 14.73
C THR A 393 40.10 31.58 14.21
N LEU A 394 40.11 31.91 12.91
CA LEU A 394 41.13 32.82 12.36
C LEU A 394 41.08 34.23 12.95
N ILE A 395 39.88 34.77 13.20
CA ILE A 395 39.68 36.06 13.87
C ILE A 395 40.31 36.04 15.26
N LYS A 396 40.03 35.01 16.07
CA LYS A 396 40.63 34.86 17.41
C LYS A 396 42.16 34.80 17.38
N SER A 397 42.72 34.23 16.31
CA SER A 397 44.18 34.14 16.11
C SER A 397 44.82 35.38 15.46
N GLY A 398 44.05 36.43 15.17
CA GLY A 398 44.54 37.64 14.50
C GLY A 398 44.90 37.48 13.02
N ARG A 399 44.48 36.36 12.39
CA ARG A 399 44.78 36.04 10.97
C ARG A 399 43.66 36.43 10.01
N PHE A 400 42.51 36.86 10.54
CA PHE A 400 41.40 37.35 9.75
C PHE A 400 40.75 38.53 10.45
N ARG A 401 40.38 39.57 9.70
CA ARG A 401 39.75 40.74 10.30
C ARG A 401 38.27 40.51 10.60
N GLU A 402 37.85 40.91 11.80
CA GLU A 402 36.46 40.77 12.24
C GLU A 402 35.49 41.64 11.42
N ASP A 403 35.90 42.87 11.08
CA ASP A 403 35.11 43.80 10.27
C ASP A 403 34.84 43.27 8.84
N LEU A 404 35.83 42.65 8.21
CA LEU A 404 35.70 41.99 6.92
C LEU A 404 34.77 40.78 7.00
N TYR A 405 34.87 39.97 8.06
CA TYR A 405 34.00 38.82 8.26
C TYR A 405 32.53 39.21 8.24
N TYR A 406 32.13 40.26 8.98
CA TYR A 406 30.74 40.70 9.00
C TYR A 406 30.25 41.27 7.66
N ARG A 407 31.15 41.83 6.83
CA ARG A 407 30.81 42.32 5.47
C ARG A 407 30.72 41.20 4.42
N LEU A 408 31.47 40.12 4.59
CA LEU A 408 31.40 38.94 3.71
C LEU A 408 30.27 37.99 4.12
N SER A 409 30.10 37.76 5.41
CA SER A 409 29.15 36.81 5.99
C SER A 409 27.73 37.40 6.18
N VAL A 410 27.30 38.28 5.27
CA VAL A 410 25.91 38.80 5.29
C VAL A 410 24.91 37.68 5.09
N PHE A 411 25.23 36.74 4.20
CA PHE A 411 24.45 35.51 4.02
C PHE A 411 25.39 34.28 4.00
N PRO A 412 25.53 33.55 5.11
CA PRO A 412 26.36 32.35 5.17
C PRO A 412 25.63 31.13 4.58
N LEU A 413 26.34 30.36 3.76
CA LEU A 413 25.91 29.07 3.21
C LEU A 413 26.93 28.00 3.58
N THR A 414 26.55 27.05 4.43
CA THR A 414 27.46 25.96 4.85
C THR A 414 27.13 24.69 4.09
N ILE A 415 28.11 24.16 3.35
CA ILE A 415 28.03 22.89 2.63
C ILE A 415 28.54 21.77 3.51
N GLU A 416 27.67 20.81 3.81
CA GLU A 416 28.05 19.61 4.54
C GLU A 416 29.00 18.72 3.72
N PRO A 417 29.97 18.06 4.39
CA PRO A 417 30.85 17.11 3.72
C PRO A 417 30.10 15.87 3.24
N LEU A 418 30.67 15.20 2.24
CA LEU A 418 30.07 14.07 1.53
C LEU A 418 29.66 12.92 2.47
N ARG A 419 30.44 12.66 3.52
CA ARG A 419 30.10 11.68 4.58
C ARG A 419 28.80 11.95 5.33
N ARG A 420 28.32 13.21 5.37
CA ARG A 420 27.04 13.61 5.99
C ARG A 420 25.89 13.71 4.98
N ARG A 421 26.16 13.45 3.69
CA ARG A 421 25.18 13.42 2.59
C ARG A 421 25.35 12.15 1.74
N ARG A 422 25.38 10.99 2.40
CA ARG A 422 25.70 9.69 1.76
C ARG A 422 24.80 9.35 0.56
N GLU A 423 23.55 9.79 0.58
CA GLU A 423 22.58 9.64 -0.51
C GLU A 423 23.05 10.23 -1.86
N ASP A 424 24.00 11.18 -1.82
CA ASP A 424 24.58 11.81 -3.00
C ASP A 424 25.71 10.98 -3.63
N ILE A 425 26.35 10.08 -2.87
CA ILE A 425 27.58 9.40 -3.29
C ILE A 425 27.35 8.58 -4.56
N LEU A 426 26.35 7.69 -4.56
CA LEU A 426 26.12 6.78 -5.67
C LEU A 426 25.68 7.51 -6.96
N ILE A 427 24.86 8.56 -6.83
CA ILE A 427 24.41 9.32 -8.00
C ILE A 427 25.54 10.16 -8.59
N LEU A 428 26.42 10.73 -7.75
CA LEU A 428 27.63 11.42 -8.20
C LEU A 428 28.59 10.45 -8.86
N ALA A 429 28.81 9.28 -8.25
CA ALA A 429 29.68 8.24 -8.80
C ALA A 429 29.22 7.78 -10.19
N ARG A 430 27.91 7.54 -10.35
CA ARG A 430 27.31 7.19 -11.64
C ARG A 430 27.43 8.31 -12.66
N HIS A 431 27.24 9.56 -12.24
CA HIS A 431 27.42 10.69 -13.13
C HIS A 431 28.86 10.78 -13.64
N PHE A 432 29.85 10.74 -12.74
CA PHE A 432 31.26 10.78 -13.14
C PHE A 432 31.60 9.62 -14.06
N LEU A 433 31.14 8.41 -13.75
CA LEU A 433 31.35 7.25 -14.61
C LEU A 433 30.75 7.46 -16.01
N SER A 434 29.51 7.96 -16.10
CA SER A 434 28.86 8.23 -17.39
C SER A 434 29.56 9.34 -18.20
N SER A 435 30.14 10.33 -17.52
CA SER A 435 30.89 11.41 -18.15
C SER A 435 32.25 10.96 -18.68
N ILE A 436 32.85 9.92 -18.07
CA ILE A 436 34.15 9.36 -18.47
C ILE A 436 33.97 8.23 -19.50
N ARG A 437 32.99 7.34 -19.28
CA ARG A 437 32.64 6.20 -20.13
C ARG A 437 31.11 6.03 -20.23
N PRO A 438 30.47 6.65 -21.24
CA PRO A 438 29.01 6.62 -21.40
C PRO A 438 28.41 5.21 -21.49
N ASP A 439 29.13 4.25 -22.09
CA ASP A 439 28.66 2.88 -22.36
C ASP A 439 29.04 1.86 -21.27
N HIS A 440 29.48 2.31 -20.10
CA HIS A 440 29.98 1.42 -19.05
C HIS A 440 28.85 0.69 -18.27
N HIS A 441 29.06 -0.58 -17.93
CA HIS A 441 28.11 -1.43 -17.18
C HIS A 441 27.86 -1.03 -15.71
N GLY A 442 28.34 0.12 -15.25
CA GLY A 442 28.16 0.59 -13.87
C GLY A 442 29.00 -0.11 -12.81
N PHE A 443 28.42 -0.27 -11.61
CA PHE A 443 29.08 -0.74 -10.39
C PHE A 443 28.44 -2.05 -9.90
N ASP A 444 29.25 -2.98 -9.42
CA ASP A 444 28.77 -4.15 -8.67
C ASP A 444 28.16 -3.72 -7.30
N PRO A 445 27.12 -4.40 -6.79
CA PRO A 445 26.49 -4.07 -5.51
C PRO A 445 27.47 -4.00 -4.32
N ARG A 446 28.52 -4.84 -4.32
CA ARG A 446 29.55 -4.79 -3.27
C ARG A 446 30.34 -3.49 -3.36
N THR A 447 30.75 -3.07 -4.55
CA THR A 447 31.47 -1.81 -4.79
C THR A 447 30.70 -0.60 -4.27
N VAL A 448 29.38 -0.57 -4.49
CA VAL A 448 28.51 0.50 -3.99
C VAL A 448 28.60 0.64 -2.47
N ARG A 449 28.64 -0.47 -1.72
CA ARG A 449 28.78 -0.44 -0.25
C ARG A 449 30.11 0.15 0.21
N TYR A 450 31.20 -0.09 -0.52
CA TYR A 450 32.49 0.54 -0.22
C TYR A 450 32.42 2.06 -0.43
N LEU A 451 31.84 2.48 -1.56
CA LEU A 451 31.68 3.89 -1.87
C LEU A 451 30.83 4.62 -0.82
N GLU A 452 29.71 4.04 -0.40
CA GLU A 452 28.81 4.67 0.59
C GLU A 452 29.36 4.71 2.01
N LYS A 453 30.27 3.79 2.36
CA LYS A 453 30.85 3.69 3.71
C LYS A 453 32.07 4.59 3.91
N TYR A 454 32.85 4.82 2.84
CA TYR A 454 34.08 5.62 2.92
C TYR A 454 33.81 7.05 3.41
N SER A 455 34.76 7.60 4.16
CA SER A 455 34.63 8.90 4.82
C SER A 455 34.77 10.10 3.86
N TRP A 456 35.35 9.88 2.68
CA TRP A 456 35.57 10.89 1.63
C TRP A 456 36.21 12.19 2.16
N PRO A 457 37.42 12.15 2.74
CA PRO A 457 38.12 13.35 3.25
C PRO A 457 38.32 14.44 2.17
N GLY A 458 38.49 14.07 0.90
CA GLY A 458 38.54 14.99 -0.24
C GLY A 458 37.20 15.22 -0.93
N ASN A 459 36.10 14.78 -0.30
CA ASN A 459 34.72 14.99 -0.74
C ASN A 459 34.47 14.59 -2.21
N VAL A 460 33.81 15.45 -2.99
CA VAL A 460 33.39 15.14 -4.37
C VAL A 460 34.60 15.06 -5.30
N ARG A 461 35.66 15.85 -5.05
CA ARG A 461 36.90 15.82 -5.84
C ARG A 461 37.62 14.47 -5.71
N GLU A 462 37.70 13.94 -4.50
CA GLU A 462 38.25 12.60 -4.27
C GLU A 462 37.38 11.51 -4.87
N LEU A 463 36.05 11.62 -4.73
CA LEU A 463 35.12 10.68 -5.37
C LEU A 463 35.32 10.65 -6.88
N GLN A 464 35.43 11.81 -7.54
CA GLN A 464 35.67 11.89 -8.98
C GLN A 464 36.97 11.16 -9.37
N ASN A 465 38.08 11.43 -8.68
CA ASN A 465 39.36 10.77 -8.93
C ASN A 465 39.29 9.25 -8.69
N CYS A 466 38.55 8.83 -7.65
CA CYS A 466 38.32 7.42 -7.35
C CYS A 466 37.58 6.72 -8.49
N ILE A 467 36.52 7.35 -9.04
CA ILE A 467 35.77 6.78 -10.17
C ILE A 467 36.61 6.75 -11.45
N GLU A 468 37.40 7.79 -11.70
CA GLU A 468 38.33 7.83 -12.83
C GLU A 468 39.34 6.67 -12.75
N TYR A 469 40.03 6.53 -11.61
CA TYR A 469 40.93 5.40 -11.35
C TYR A 469 40.23 4.05 -11.56
N SER A 470 39.06 3.88 -10.97
CA SER A 470 38.32 2.62 -11.01
C SER A 470 37.84 2.26 -12.42
N SER A 471 37.51 3.26 -13.23
CA SER A 471 37.14 3.08 -14.64
C SER A 471 38.31 2.62 -15.52
N VAL A 472 39.53 3.03 -15.18
CA VAL A 472 40.75 2.57 -15.85
C VAL A 472 41.02 1.11 -15.48
N MET A 473 40.92 0.78 -14.19
CA MET A 473 41.16 -0.58 -13.68
C MET A 473 40.13 -1.60 -14.20
N ALA A 474 38.85 -1.20 -14.31
CA ALA A 474 37.77 -2.09 -14.75
C ALA A 474 37.68 -2.25 -16.29
N GLY A 475 38.21 -1.28 -17.05
CA GLY A 475 38.04 -1.25 -18.50
C GLY A 475 36.58 -1.04 -18.91
N ASN A 476 36.04 -1.96 -19.72
CA ASN A 476 34.63 -1.93 -20.15
C ASN A 476 33.70 -2.78 -19.27
N ASN A 477 34.26 -3.53 -18.30
CA ASN A 477 33.49 -4.40 -17.42
C ASN A 477 32.95 -3.62 -16.22
N SER A 478 31.96 -4.15 -15.51
CA SER A 478 31.46 -3.55 -14.26
C SER A 478 32.59 -3.28 -13.25
N ILE A 479 32.49 -2.16 -12.52
CA ILE A 479 33.48 -1.80 -11.49
C ILE A 479 33.26 -2.68 -10.25
N LEU A 480 34.21 -3.58 -9.99
CA LEU A 480 34.28 -4.44 -8.80
C LEU A 480 35.01 -3.73 -7.65
N SER A 481 34.90 -4.27 -6.44
CA SER A 481 35.57 -3.71 -5.26
C SER A 481 37.08 -3.62 -5.42
N ASP A 482 37.68 -4.56 -6.15
CA ASP A 482 39.12 -4.69 -6.32
C ASP A 482 39.68 -3.67 -7.33
N HIS A 483 38.79 -3.00 -8.07
CA HIS A 483 39.14 -1.90 -8.97
C HIS A 483 39.17 -0.54 -8.23
N LEU A 484 38.70 -0.48 -6.97
CA LEU A 484 38.75 0.75 -6.19
C LEU A 484 40.18 1.03 -5.71
N PRO A 485 40.54 2.30 -5.43
CA PRO A 485 41.80 2.62 -4.78
C PRO A 485 41.96 1.89 -3.43
N PRO A 486 43.17 1.41 -3.07
CA PRO A 486 43.39 0.66 -1.82
C PRO A 486 42.90 1.36 -0.55
N ALA A 487 42.98 2.70 -0.49
CA ALA A 487 42.50 3.49 0.64
C ALA A 487 40.99 3.36 0.89
N VAL A 488 40.20 3.24 -0.19
CA VAL A 488 38.74 3.05 -0.10
C VAL A 488 38.41 1.62 0.33
N ILE A 489 39.21 0.65 -0.12
CA ILE A 489 39.07 -0.76 0.25
C ILE A 489 39.37 -0.96 1.74
N SER A 490 40.44 -0.32 2.27
CA SER A 490 40.87 -0.49 3.67
C SER A 490 39.88 0.03 4.72
N GLU A 491 39.11 1.07 4.40
CA GLU A 491 38.04 1.61 5.26
C GLU A 491 36.66 0.96 5.01
N GLY A 492 36.60 0.01 4.06
CA GLY A 492 35.37 -0.63 3.62
C GLY A 492 34.68 -1.51 4.66
N PRO A 493 33.57 -2.17 4.30
CA PRO A 493 32.89 -3.09 5.19
C PRO A 493 33.78 -4.30 5.53
N SER A 494 34.38 -4.30 6.71
CA SER A 494 34.83 -5.53 7.38
C SER A 494 33.60 -6.35 7.75
N LEU A 495 33.70 -7.69 7.66
CA LEU A 495 32.69 -8.63 8.20
C LEU A 495 32.30 -8.28 9.65
N PHE A 496 33.21 -7.68 10.41
CA PHE A 496 33.03 -7.25 11.79
C PHE A 496 32.59 -5.79 11.94
N SER A 497 32.56 -4.99 10.86
CA SER A 497 32.20 -3.57 10.94
C SER A 497 30.71 -3.29 11.10
N SER A 498 29.87 -4.32 10.93
CA SER A 498 28.44 -4.31 11.27
C SER A 498 28.20 -4.48 12.78
N LEU A 499 29.25 -4.79 13.56
CA LEU A 499 29.17 -4.99 15.01
C LEU A 499 29.32 -3.66 15.75
N THR A 500 28.41 -2.72 15.49
CA THR A 500 28.16 -1.61 16.40
C THR A 500 26.96 -1.97 17.26
N GLY A 501 27.23 -2.66 18.37
CA GLY A 501 26.28 -3.26 19.32
C GLY A 501 27.01 -4.25 20.24
N ASP A 502 26.27 -5.01 21.05
CA ASP A 502 26.85 -6.14 21.81
C ASP A 502 27.60 -7.06 20.84
N VAL A 503 28.89 -7.24 21.09
CA VAL A 503 29.76 -8.10 20.28
C VAL A 503 29.19 -9.51 20.39
N PRO A 504 28.70 -10.13 19.30
CA PRO A 504 28.14 -11.46 19.37
C PRO A 504 29.20 -12.42 19.88
N SER A 505 28.77 -13.30 20.78
CA SER A 505 29.62 -14.36 21.28
C SER A 505 30.10 -15.24 20.12
N LEU A 506 31.23 -15.93 20.32
CA LEU A 506 31.75 -16.87 19.33
C LEU A 506 30.68 -17.88 18.89
N ALA A 507 29.80 -18.29 19.81
CA ALA A 507 28.69 -19.20 19.52
C ALA A 507 27.66 -18.62 18.53
N GLU A 508 27.35 -17.33 18.63
CA GLU A 508 26.40 -16.66 17.73
C GLU A 508 27.00 -16.45 16.33
N ILE A 509 28.29 -16.11 16.26
CA ILE A 509 29.02 -16.02 14.99
C ILE A 509 29.09 -17.38 14.31
N GLU A 510 29.42 -18.43 15.06
CA GLU A 510 29.43 -19.81 14.56
C GLU A 510 28.04 -20.22 14.05
N ALA A 511 26.98 -19.97 14.81
CA ALA A 511 25.61 -20.32 14.40
C ALA A 511 25.19 -19.62 13.11
N HIS A 512 25.42 -18.30 13.00
CA HIS A 512 25.11 -17.55 11.78
C HIS A 512 25.92 -18.01 10.58
N TYR A 513 27.21 -18.32 10.77
CA TYR A 513 28.07 -18.79 9.69
C TYR A 513 27.67 -20.21 9.24
N ILE A 514 27.34 -21.11 10.16
CA ILE A 514 26.84 -22.45 9.85
C ILE A 514 25.54 -22.36 9.03
N GLN A 515 24.62 -21.48 9.41
CA GLN A 515 23.35 -21.28 8.69
C GLN A 515 23.60 -20.68 7.30
N TRP A 516 24.52 -19.72 7.18
CA TRP A 516 24.91 -19.15 5.90
C TRP A 516 25.48 -20.21 4.95
N VAL A 517 26.41 -21.07 5.43
CA VAL A 517 26.98 -22.15 4.63
C VAL A 517 25.90 -23.16 4.20
N LEU A 518 25.00 -23.54 5.11
CA LEU A 518 23.87 -24.42 4.79
C LEU A 518 22.99 -23.86 3.67
N ASN A 519 22.72 -22.55 3.70
CA ASN A 519 21.96 -21.89 2.64
C ASN A 519 22.70 -21.88 1.30
N GLN A 520 24.02 -21.67 1.28
CA GLN A 520 24.83 -21.70 0.05
C GLN A 520 24.84 -23.09 -0.61
N VAL A 521 24.75 -24.16 0.20
CA VAL A 521 24.70 -25.54 -0.31
C VAL A 521 23.28 -26.13 -0.33
N GLN A 522 22.25 -25.27 -0.30
CA GLN A 522 20.83 -25.64 -0.38
C GLN A 522 20.42 -26.74 0.63
N GLY A 523 20.93 -26.64 1.86
CA GLY A 523 20.62 -27.57 2.95
C GLY A 523 21.37 -28.91 2.88
N ASN A 524 22.33 -29.09 1.96
CA ASN A 524 23.17 -30.29 1.91
C ASN A 524 24.13 -30.33 3.11
N LYS A 525 23.70 -31.00 4.19
CA LYS A 525 24.44 -31.10 5.46
C LYS A 525 25.83 -31.75 5.32
N LYS A 526 26.02 -32.66 4.36
CA LYS A 526 27.31 -33.33 4.14
C LYS A 526 28.32 -32.37 3.51
N GLU A 527 27.86 -31.58 2.54
CA GLU A 527 28.69 -30.56 1.90
C GLU A 527 28.95 -29.36 2.82
N ALA A 528 27.95 -28.95 3.61
CA ALA A 528 28.13 -27.92 4.62
C ALA A 528 29.18 -28.32 5.67
N ALA A 529 29.12 -29.56 6.19
CA ALA A 529 30.12 -30.07 7.13
C ALA A 529 31.55 -30.08 6.54
N ARG A 530 31.67 -30.39 5.24
CA ARG A 530 32.95 -30.35 4.51
C ARG A 530 33.49 -28.93 4.38
N ILE A 531 32.65 -27.96 4.00
CA ILE A 531 33.03 -26.55 3.86
C ILE A 531 33.38 -25.92 5.22
N LEU A 532 32.61 -26.26 6.25
CA LEU A 532 32.84 -25.81 7.64
C LEU A 532 34.03 -26.52 8.30
N ASN A 533 34.56 -27.58 7.68
CA ASN A 533 35.62 -28.42 8.22
C ASN A 533 35.31 -28.98 9.62
N ILE A 534 34.06 -29.41 9.84
CA ILE A 534 33.61 -30.02 11.09
C ILE A 534 32.98 -31.39 10.82
N GLY A 535 33.02 -32.29 11.80
CA GLY A 535 32.35 -33.58 11.70
C GLY A 535 30.82 -33.43 11.60
N SER A 536 30.15 -34.32 10.85
CA SER A 536 28.69 -34.27 10.69
C SER A 536 27.93 -34.34 12.02
N ALA A 537 28.48 -35.02 13.02
CA ALA A 537 27.92 -35.07 14.38
C ALA A 537 28.02 -33.71 15.11
N THR A 538 29.09 -32.96 14.86
CA THR A 538 29.28 -31.60 15.40
C THR A 538 28.27 -30.64 14.77
N LEU A 539 28.11 -30.68 13.44
CA LEU A 539 27.11 -29.88 12.74
C LEU A 539 25.69 -30.15 13.27
N TRP A 540 25.32 -31.42 13.47
CA TRP A 540 24.03 -31.79 14.06
C TRP A 540 23.83 -31.25 15.48
N ARG A 541 24.90 -31.20 16.29
CA ARG A 541 24.84 -30.67 17.65
C ARG A 541 24.64 -29.15 17.67
N HIS A 542 25.26 -28.42 16.74
CA HIS A 542 25.02 -26.97 16.58
C HIS A 542 23.59 -26.69 16.12
N LEU A 543 23.07 -27.44 15.14
CA LEU A 543 21.68 -27.30 14.67
C LEU A 543 20.63 -27.60 15.74
N LYS A 544 20.93 -28.51 16.68
CA LYS A 544 20.00 -28.85 17.77
C LYS A 544 20.01 -27.83 18.91
N LYS A 545 21.11 -27.08 19.09
CA LYS A 545 21.22 -26.01 20.10
C LYS A 545 20.51 -24.73 19.67
N HIS A 546 20.36 -24.51 18.36
CA HIS A 546 19.68 -23.36 17.77
C HIS A 546 18.69 -23.85 16.70
N PRO A 547 17.60 -24.53 17.09
CA PRO A 547 16.50 -24.82 16.17
C PRO A 547 15.83 -23.50 15.77
N ASP A 548 15.54 -23.32 14.48
CA ASP A 548 14.85 -22.14 13.93
C ASP A 548 13.60 -21.74 14.72
#